data_AF-A0A2H6F6E1-F1
#
_entry.id   AF-A0A2H6F6E1-F1
#
_cell.length_a   1.000
_cell.length_b   1.000
_cell.length_c   1.000
_cell.angle_alpha   90.00
_cell.angle_beta   90.00
_cell.angle_gamma   90.00
#
_symmetry.space_group_name_H-M   'P 1'
#
loop_
_entity.id
_entity.type
_entity.pdbx_description
1 polymer ?
#
loop_
_entity_poly.entity_id
_entity_poly.type
_entity_poly.pdbx_seq_one_letter_code
_entity_poly.pdbx_strand_id
1 'polypeptide(L)' 'MSSCKHSTLVLLPDKKNVLRCQHCHLTIKADELEGRYCPECYEINGNKQFDFEEVAGEETGSAKYRCEDCGLIVESD' A
#
# COMPACT_ATOMS: atom_id res chain seq x y z
N MET A 1 11.36 27.58 15.47
CA MET A 1 10.93 28.00 14.13
C MET A 1 10.77 26.77 13.27
N SER A 2 9.54 26.29 13.14
CA SER A 2 9.10 25.51 11.98
C SER A 2 7.66 25.95 11.73
N SER A 3 7.49 27.20 11.27
CA SER A 3 6.19 27.73 10.84
C SER A 3 5.83 27.16 9.47
N CYS A 4 5.89 25.84 9.33
CA CYS A 4 5.39 25.18 8.14
C CYS A 4 3.87 25.32 8.19
N LYS A 5 3.30 26.07 7.23
CA LYS A 5 1.85 26.28 7.11
C LYS A 5 1.11 25.04 6.60
N HIS A 6 1.79 23.89 6.50
CA HIS A 6 1.30 22.62 5.96
C HIS A 6 0.35 22.82 4.77
N SER A 7 0.70 23.73 3.86
CA SER A 7 -0.16 24.08 2.72
C SER A 7 0.08 23.19 1.51
N THR A 8 1.26 22.55 1.46
CA THR A 8 1.65 21.61 0.40
C THR A 8 1.53 20.19 0.94
N LEU A 9 0.30 19.71 1.01
CA LEU A 9 -0.05 18.37 1.47
C LEU A 9 -0.22 17.47 0.25
N VAL A 10 0.61 16.45 0.15
CA VAL A 10 0.43 15.38 -0.83
C VAL A 10 -0.40 14.28 -0.18
N LEU A 11 -1.53 13.94 -0.80
CA LEU A 11 -2.34 12.80 -0.41
C LEU A 11 -1.50 11.53 -0.62
N LEU A 12 -1.19 10.83 0.45
CA LEU A 12 -0.61 9.51 0.32
C LEU A 12 -1.71 8.57 -0.16
N PRO A 13 -1.46 7.79 -1.24
CA PRO A 13 -2.43 6.82 -1.70
C PRO A 13 -2.74 5.90 -0.52
N ASP A 14 -4.03 5.81 -0.24
CA ASP A 14 -4.57 4.98 0.81
C ASP A 14 -3.99 3.57 0.62
N LYS A 15 -3.29 3.04 1.63
CA LYS A 15 -2.74 1.68 1.58
C LYS A 15 -3.87 0.67 1.78
N LYS A 16 -4.95 0.84 1.03
CA LYS A 16 -6.07 -0.09 0.97
C LYS A 16 -5.70 -1.21 0.01
N ASN A 17 -6.04 -2.44 0.41
CA ASN A 17 -5.92 -3.66 -0.39
C ASN A 17 -4.48 -4.13 -0.57
N VAL A 18 -3.84 -4.52 0.54
CA VAL A 18 -2.65 -5.34 0.46
C VAL A 18 -3.09 -6.80 0.33
N LEU A 19 -2.51 -7.51 -0.62
CA LEU A 19 -2.76 -8.91 -0.91
C LEU A 19 -1.54 -9.72 -0.46
N ARG A 20 -1.77 -10.81 0.25
CA ARG A 20 -0.72 -11.74 0.65
C ARG A 20 -0.95 -13.09 -0.01
N CYS A 21 -0.01 -13.54 -0.83
CA CYS A 21 -0.12 -14.84 -1.47
C CYS A 21 -0.04 -15.96 -0.41
N GLN A 22 -0.99 -16.90 -0.42
CA GLN A 22 -1.00 -17.99 0.57
C GLN A 22 0.11 -19.05 0.34
N HIS A 23 0.80 -19.00 -0.81
CA HIS A 23 1.82 -20.00 -1.17
C HIS A 23 3.24 -19.56 -0.85
N CYS A 24 3.62 -18.35 -1.27
CA CYS A 24 4.93 -17.78 -1.00
C CYS A 24 4.93 -16.82 0.19
N HIS A 25 3.75 -16.43 0.69
CA HIS A 25 3.57 -15.37 1.69
C HIS A 25 4.01 -13.98 1.22
N LEU A 26 4.24 -13.78 -0.08
CA LEU A 26 4.55 -12.48 -0.65
C LEU A 26 3.40 -11.51 -0.42
N THR A 27 3.73 -10.34 0.10
CA THR A 27 2.78 -9.27 0.37
C THR A 27 2.94 -8.19 -0.70
N ILE A 28 1.88 -7.96 -1.49
CA ILE A 28 1.86 -7.07 -2.66
C ILE A 28 0.59 -6.22 -2.62
N LYS A 29 0.66 -4.96 -3.05
CA LYS A 29 -0.57 -4.14 -3.13
C LYS A 29 -1.42 -4.62 -4.29
N ALA A 30 -2.74 -4.61 -4.15
CA ALA A 30 -3.66 -4.91 -5.24
C ALA A 30 -3.43 -3.99 -6.45
N ASP A 31 -3.03 -2.74 -6.20
CA ASP A 31 -2.66 -1.76 -7.24
C ASP A 31 -1.38 -2.14 -8.00
N GLU A 32 -0.44 -2.81 -7.33
CA GLU A 32 0.79 -3.34 -7.95
C GLU A 32 0.60 -4.74 -8.53
N LEU A 33 -0.57 -5.37 -8.29
CA LEU A 33 -0.92 -6.68 -8.81
C LEU A 33 -1.61 -6.57 -10.18
N GLU A 34 -0.87 -6.11 -11.19
CA GLU A 34 -1.38 -5.88 -12.55
C GLU A 34 -2.00 -7.13 -13.20
N GLY A 35 -1.60 -8.33 -12.77
CA GLY A 35 -1.98 -9.61 -13.38
C GLY A 35 -3.02 -10.45 -12.65
N ARG A 36 -3.48 -10.05 -11.45
CA ARG A 36 -4.28 -10.91 -10.52
C ARG A 36 -3.62 -12.26 -10.15
N TYR A 37 -2.37 -12.52 -10.50
CA TYR A 37 -1.61 -13.73 -10.13
C TYR A 37 -0.28 -13.35 -9.49
N CYS A 38 0.28 -14.24 -8.66
CA CYS A 38 1.50 -13.94 -7.93
C CYS A 38 2.70 -13.97 -8.88
N PRO A 39 3.40 -12.84 -9.10
CA PRO A 39 4.53 -12.80 -10.00
C PRO A 39 5.66 -13.69 -9.49
N GLU A 40 5.91 -13.70 -8.18
CA GLU A 40 7.00 -14.47 -7.59
C GLU A 40 6.75 -15.99 -7.69
N CYS A 41 5.51 -16.46 -7.49
CA CYS A 41 5.19 -17.88 -7.72
C CYS A 41 5.34 -18.27 -9.19
N TYR A 42 4.99 -17.37 -10.11
CA TYR A 42 5.15 -17.60 -11.53
C TYR A 42 6.63 -17.60 -11.95
N GLU A 43 7.45 -16.72 -11.40
CA GLU A 43 8.89 -16.67 -11.67
C GLU A 43 9.65 -17.87 -11.09
N ILE A 44 9.31 -18.30 -9.86
CA ILE A 44 10.00 -19.41 -9.18
C ILE A 44 9.52 -20.77 -9.70
N ASN A 45 8.20 -20.96 -9.79
CA ASN A 45 7.60 -22.27 -10.06
C ASN A 45 6.97 -22.38 -11.45
N GLY A 46 6.83 -21.28 -12.21
CA GLY A 46 6.09 -21.27 -13.48
C GLY A 46 4.57 -21.34 -13.32
N ASN A 47 4.05 -21.32 -12.09
CA ASN A 47 2.64 -21.51 -11.79
C ASN A 47 1.96 -20.19 -11.41
N LYS A 48 0.81 -19.94 -12.02
CA LYS A 48 -0.01 -18.76 -11.71
C LYS A 48 -0.83 -19.05 -10.44
N GLN A 49 -0.37 -18.55 -9.30
CA GLN A 49 -1.14 -18.61 -8.06
C GLN A 49 -2.09 -17.41 -7.98
N PHE A 50 -3.36 -17.70 -7.77
CA PHE A 50 -4.43 -16.71 -7.57
C PHE A 50 -4.93 -16.69 -6.12
N ASP A 51 -4.38 -17.58 -5.27
CA ASP A 51 -4.65 -17.64 -3.85
C ASP A 51 -3.92 -16.50 -3.12
N PHE A 52 -4.63 -15.39 -3.00
CA PHE A 52 -4.26 -14.25 -2.18
C PHE A 52 -5.25 -14.08 -1.04
N GLU A 53 -4.71 -13.82 0.14
CA GLU A 53 -5.44 -13.35 1.29
C GLU A 53 -5.39 -11.82 1.29
N GLU A 54 -6.56 -11.18 1.36
CA GLU A 54 -6.64 -9.74 1.60
C GLU A 54 -6.22 -9.46 3.04
N VAL A 55 -5.00 -8.96 3.20
CA VAL A 55 -4.56 -8.38 4.46
C VAL A 55 -5.01 -6.94 4.42
N ALA A 56 -6.10 -6.66 5.13
CA ALA A 56 -6.48 -5.30 5.47
C ALA A 56 -5.28 -4.63 6.16
N GLY A 57 -4.52 -3.84 5.41
CA GLY A 57 -3.60 -2.88 6.00
C GLY A 57 -4.47 -1.99 6.86
N GLU A 58 -4.19 -1.96 8.17
CA GLU A 58 -4.98 -1.25 9.19
C GLU A 58 -5.78 -0.12 8.57
N GLU A 59 -7.10 -0.30 8.54
CA GLU A 59 -8.06 0.66 8.03
C GLU A 59 -8.08 1.87 8.97
N THR A 60 -6.99 2.62 9.02
CA THR A 60 -7.06 3.99 9.48
C THR A 60 -7.79 4.71 8.36
N GLY A 61 -9.12 4.79 8.44
CA GLY A 61 -9.99 5.52 7.51
C GLY A 61 -9.62 7.00 7.33
N SER A 62 -8.57 7.45 8.01
CA SER A 62 -7.96 8.75 7.91
C SER A 62 -7.07 8.87 6.68
N ALA A 63 -7.41 9.77 5.77
CA ALA A 63 -6.54 10.16 4.68
C ALA A 63 -5.21 10.67 5.26
N LYS A 64 -4.10 10.02 4.89
CA LYS A 64 -2.77 10.44 5.33
C LYS A 64 -2.21 11.43 4.32
N TYR A 65 -1.85 12.60 4.80
CA TYR A 65 -1.25 13.65 4.00
C TYR A 65 0.20 13.82 4.41
N ARG A 66 1.13 13.82 3.46
CA ARG A 66 2.53 14.15 3.73
C ARG A 66 2.80 15.58 3.31
N CYS A 67 3.32 16.39 4.23
CA CYS A 67 3.85 17.70 3.88
C CYS A 67 5.20 17.54 3.18
N GLU A 68 5.36 18.08 1.96
CA GLU A 68 6.64 18.03 1.24
C GLU A 68 7.72 18.93 1.86
N ASP A 69 7.30 19.96 2.58
CA ASP A 69 8.19 20.99 3.13
C ASP A 69 8.88 20.54 4.44
N CYS A 70 8.14 19.85 5.32
CA CYS A 70 8.65 19.37 6.60
C CYS A 70 8.70 17.83 6.73
N GLY A 71 8.14 17.10 5.76
CA GLY A 71 8.04 15.65 5.79
C GLY A 71 7.03 15.09 6.78
N LEU A 72 6.29 15.96 7.49
CA LEU A 72 5.35 15.56 8.53
C LEU A 72 4.14 14.84 7.93
N ILE A 73 3.74 13.74 8.55
CA ILE A 73 2.56 12.96 8.18
C ILE A 73 1.39 13.48 9.01
N VAL A 74 0.38 14.01 8.34
CA VAL A 74 -0.87 14.51 8.93
C VAL A 74 -1.96 13.47 8.65
N GLU A 75 -2.67 13.06 9.69
CA GLU A 75 -3.82 12.16 9.59
C GLU A 75 -5.07 13.01 9.81
N SER A 76 -6.08 12.91 8.93
CA SER A 76 -7.38 13.58 9.12
C SER A 76 -8.48 12.53 9.23
N ASP A 77 -9.20 12.54 10.36
CA ASP A 77 -10.46 11.81 10.60
C ASP A 77 -11.61 12.45 9.81
#